data_AF-A0A1H4TT43-F1
#
_entry.id   AF-A0A1H4TT43-F1
#
_cell.length_a   1.000
_cell.length_b   1.000
_cell.length_c   1.000
_cell.angle_alpha   90.00
_cell.angle_beta   90.00
_cell.angle_gamma   90.00
#
_symmetry.space_group_name_H-M   'P 1'
#
loop_
_entity.id
_entity.type
_entity.pdbx_description
1 polymer ?
#
loop_
_entity_poly.entity_id
_entity_poly.type
_entity_poly.pdbx_seq_one_letter_code
_entity_poly.pdbx_strand_id
1 'polypeptide(L)'
;MTAAGSSRPARKPARVRPYSLTGGRTRSGHVLLVETFVASLESPDGRLDLAPSGLNARMMPEIRAIIELCDRMRSVAEVSAMLKIPLGVVRVLLSDLADQGKIRVYGTGRGPGQPDRALLERVLSGLRRL
;
A
#
# COMPACT_ATOMS: atom_id res chain seq x y z
N MET A 1 3.45 -28.28 -38.45
CA MET A 1 2.75 -28.77 -37.24
C MET A 1 3.32 -28.04 -36.04
N THR A 2 2.46 -27.29 -35.37
CA THR A 2 2.74 -26.20 -34.41
C THR A 2 3.07 -26.73 -33.01
N ALA A 3 4.10 -26.15 -32.38
CA ALA A 3 4.42 -26.36 -30.98
C ALA A 3 3.45 -25.56 -30.09
N ALA A 4 2.67 -26.26 -29.26
CA ALA A 4 1.73 -25.65 -28.33
C ALA A 4 2.46 -25.10 -27.10
N GLY A 5 2.53 -23.78 -26.99
CA GLY A 5 2.94 -23.09 -25.77
C GLY A 5 1.89 -23.30 -24.68
N SER A 6 2.29 -23.95 -23.58
CA SER A 6 1.46 -24.10 -22.38
C SER A 6 1.46 -22.80 -21.58
N SER A 7 0.38 -22.01 -21.66
CA SER A 7 0.15 -20.91 -20.74
C SER A 7 -0.38 -21.48 -19.40
N ARG A 8 0.41 -21.33 -18.33
CA ARG A 8 -0.04 -21.70 -16.97
C ARG A 8 -1.25 -20.82 -16.63
N PRO A 9 -2.42 -21.39 -16.27
CA PRO A 9 -3.55 -20.60 -15.86
C PRO A 9 -3.19 -19.83 -14.58
N ALA A 10 -3.37 -18.50 -14.61
CA ALA A 10 -3.24 -17.65 -13.44
C ALA A 10 -4.14 -18.18 -12.33
N ARG A 11 -3.53 -18.64 -11.23
CA ARG A 11 -4.23 -19.23 -10.07
C ARG A 11 -5.19 -18.17 -9.53
N LYS A 12 -6.51 -18.38 -9.71
CA LYS A 12 -7.53 -17.54 -9.08
C LYS A 12 -7.25 -17.55 -7.57
N PRO A 13 -7.03 -16.40 -6.92
CA PRO A 13 -6.80 -16.39 -5.48
C PRO A 13 -8.05 -16.98 -4.81
N ALA A 14 -7.83 -17.90 -3.88
CA ALA A 14 -8.91 -18.44 -3.07
C ALA A 14 -9.65 -17.24 -2.45
N ARG A 15 -10.97 -17.17 -2.62
CA ARG A 15 -11.78 -16.05 -2.09
C ARG A 15 -11.85 -16.18 -0.57
N VAL A 16 -10.80 -15.72 0.11
CA VAL A 16 -10.80 -15.52 1.55
C VAL A 16 -11.82 -14.43 1.87
N ARG A 17 -12.66 -14.63 2.90
CA ARG A 17 -13.58 -13.58 3.34
C ARG A 17 -12.74 -12.36 3.76
N PRO A 18 -13.06 -11.14 3.32
CA PRO A 18 -12.15 -10.00 3.48
C PRO A 18 -11.61 -9.77 4.91
N TYR A 19 -12.42 -10.03 5.93
CA TYR A 19 -12.04 -9.85 7.34
C TYR A 19 -11.30 -11.04 7.98
N SER A 20 -11.23 -12.17 7.29
CA SER A 20 -10.39 -13.29 7.73
C SER A 20 -8.90 -12.96 7.61
N LEU A 21 -8.53 -12.05 6.70
CA LEU A 21 -7.16 -11.56 6.54
C LEU A 21 -6.65 -10.80 7.77
N THR A 22 -7.54 -10.16 8.52
CA THR A 22 -7.20 -9.37 9.71
C THR A 22 -7.41 -10.14 11.03
N GLY A 23 -7.86 -11.41 10.96
CA GLY A 23 -8.27 -12.18 12.13
C GLY A 23 -9.49 -11.57 12.85
N GLY A 24 -10.34 -10.83 12.13
CA GLY A 24 -11.50 -10.14 12.70
C GLY A 24 -11.22 -8.73 13.23
N ARG A 25 -9.96 -8.26 13.20
CA ARG A 25 -9.63 -6.88 13.56
C ARG A 25 -10.20 -5.90 12.54
N THR A 26 -10.85 -4.85 13.03
CA THR A 26 -11.47 -3.79 12.21
C THR A 26 -10.85 -2.41 12.42
N ARG A 27 -9.88 -2.30 13.33
CA ARG A 27 -9.18 -1.05 13.66
C ARG A 27 -7.68 -1.19 13.38
N SER A 28 -7.09 -0.15 12.78
CA SER A 28 -5.65 0.04 12.65
C SER A 28 -5.08 0.72 13.90
N GLY A 29 -3.81 0.42 14.24
CA GLY A 29 -3.07 1.15 15.28
C GLY A 29 -2.65 2.55 14.82
N HIS A 30 -2.43 2.73 13.52
CA HIS A 30 -2.15 4.02 12.89
C HIS A 30 -3.43 4.72 12.40
N VAL A 31 -3.45 6.06 12.47
CA VAL A 31 -4.49 6.88 11.83
C VAL A 31 -4.19 7.00 10.33
N LEU A 32 -4.81 6.12 9.54
CA LEU A 32 -4.62 6.04 8.09
C LEU A 32 -5.85 6.61 7.37
N LEU A 33 -5.83 7.92 7.07
CA LEU A 33 -6.85 8.55 6.24
C LEU A 33 -6.77 8.01 4.79
N VAL A 34 -7.83 8.20 4.01
CA VAL A 34 -7.88 7.68 2.63
C VAL A 34 -6.80 8.29 1.74
N GLU A 35 -6.46 9.55 2.00
CA GLU A 35 -5.42 10.34 1.33
C GLU A 35 -4.02 10.17 1.93
N THR A 36 -3.87 9.35 2.99
CA THR A 36 -2.56 9.13 3.61
C THR A 36 -1.66 8.40 2.61
N PHE A 37 -0.45 8.93 2.39
CA PHE A 37 0.52 8.31 1.52
C PHE A 37 1.35 7.26 2.26
N VAL A 38 1.64 6.16 1.59
CA VAL A 38 2.48 5.06 2.06
C VAL A 38 3.49 4.66 0.99
N ALA A 39 4.67 4.19 1.41
CA ALA A 39 5.68 3.62 0.52
C ALA A 39 6.38 2.44 1.20
N SER A 40 6.82 1.46 0.40
CA SER A 40 7.67 0.36 0.85
C SER A 40 9.03 0.88 1.28
N LEU A 41 9.56 0.29 2.36
CA LEU A 41 10.93 0.49 2.83
C LEU A 41 11.88 -0.63 2.36
N GLU A 42 11.34 -1.68 1.72
CA GLU A 42 12.18 -2.74 1.15
C GLU A 42 12.87 -2.23 -0.12
N SER A 43 14.20 -2.28 -0.14
CA SER A 43 15.01 -1.84 -1.28
C SER A 43 14.87 -2.82 -2.47
N PRO A 44 14.79 -2.35 -3.72
CA PRO A 44 14.73 -3.21 -4.90
C PRO A 44 15.93 -4.15 -5.05
N ASP A 45 17.12 -3.80 -4.50
CA ASP A 45 18.29 -4.69 -4.49
C ASP A 45 18.12 -5.87 -3.53
N GLY A 46 17.32 -5.69 -2.48
CA GLY A 46 16.89 -6.76 -1.60
C GLY A 46 15.96 -7.76 -2.27
N ARG A 47 15.60 -7.62 -3.56
CA ARG A 47 14.89 -8.65 -4.36
C ARG A 47 15.83 -9.66 -5.03
N LEU A 48 17.10 -9.30 -5.29
CA LEU A 48 18.04 -10.15 -6.02
C LEU A 48 18.63 -11.26 -5.14
N ASP A 49 18.74 -11.03 -3.83
CA ASP A 49 19.13 -12.07 -2.84
C ASP A 49 17.94 -12.88 -2.30
N LEU A 50 16.71 -12.62 -2.79
CA LEU A 50 15.52 -13.42 -2.48
C LEU A 50 15.40 -14.56 -3.48
N ALA A 51 16.33 -15.51 -3.38
CA ALA A 51 15.93 -16.90 -3.52
C ALA A 51 14.65 -17.14 -2.68
N PRO A 52 13.81 -18.14 -2.97
CA PRO A 52 12.65 -18.47 -2.16
C PRO A 52 13.09 -19.04 -0.79
N SER A 53 13.79 -18.25 0.01
CA SER A 53 13.98 -18.46 1.43
C SER A 53 12.59 -18.60 2.02
N GLY A 54 12.33 -19.74 2.66
CA GLY A 54 10.99 -20.18 3.07
C GLY A 54 10.19 -19.19 3.94
N LEU A 55 10.80 -18.10 4.41
CA LEU A 55 10.12 -16.96 5.02
C LEU A 55 9.13 -16.27 4.06
N ASN A 56 9.52 -16.09 2.80
CA ASN A 56 8.70 -15.46 1.76
C ASN A 56 7.57 -16.36 1.26
N ALA A 57 7.75 -17.69 1.35
CA ALA A 57 6.71 -18.67 1.04
C ALA A 57 5.58 -18.69 2.09
N ARG A 58 5.84 -18.18 3.31
CA ARG A 58 4.85 -18.06 4.39
C ARG A 58 4.12 -16.72 4.40
N MET A 59 4.55 -15.75 3.59
CA MET A 59 3.89 -14.44 3.51
C MET A 59 2.62 -14.53 2.67
N MET A 60 1.51 -14.03 3.22
CA MET A 60 0.21 -14.02 2.54
C MET A 60 0.31 -13.23 1.21
N PRO A 61 -0.36 -13.70 0.14
CA PRO A 61 -0.26 -13.07 -1.18
C PRO A 61 -0.72 -11.60 -1.17
N GLU A 62 -1.68 -11.26 -0.31
CA GLU A 62 -2.17 -9.89 -0.15
C GLU A 62 -1.11 -8.96 0.44
N ILE A 63 -0.34 -9.44 1.43
CA ILE A 63 0.75 -8.66 2.03
C ILE A 63 1.85 -8.40 0.99
N ARG A 64 2.23 -9.43 0.23
CA ARG A 64 3.21 -9.28 -0.85
C ARG A 64 2.73 -8.27 -1.90
N ALA A 65 1.47 -8.36 -2.31
CA ALA A 65 0.90 -7.44 -3.28
C ALA A 65 0.87 -5.99 -2.78
N ILE A 66 0.62 -5.76 -1.48
CA ILE A 66 0.70 -4.42 -0.88
C ILE A 66 2.13 -3.87 -0.97
N ILE A 67 3.14 -4.66 -0.58
CA ILE A 67 4.55 -4.23 -0.60
C ILE A 67 4.98 -3.90 -2.04
N GLU A 68 4.69 -4.79 -3.00
CA GLU A 68 5.00 -4.57 -4.42
C GLU A 68 4.28 -3.32 -4.98
N LEU A 69 3.02 -3.10 -4.59
CA LEU A 69 2.27 -1.93 -5.05
C LEU A 69 2.81 -0.62 -4.44
N CYS A 70 3.31 -0.68 -3.21
CA CYS A 70 3.87 0.45 -2.49
C CYS A 70 5.34 0.72 -2.80
N ASP A 71 5.96 -0.01 -3.74
CA ASP A 71 7.30 0.31 -4.27
C ASP A 71 7.35 1.74 -4.84
N ARG A 72 6.20 2.22 -5.36
CA ARG A 72 5.95 3.65 -5.53
C ARG A 72 5.05 4.16 -4.43
N MET A 73 5.25 5.41 -4.04
CA MET A 73 4.37 6.08 -3.10
C MET A 73 2.93 6.09 -3.60
N ARG A 74 1.99 5.63 -2.77
CA ARG A 74 0.55 5.54 -3.07
C ARG A 74 -0.29 5.96 -1.88
N SER A 75 -1.48 6.47 -2.14
CA SER A 75 -2.47 6.71 -1.10
C SER A 75 -3.13 5.40 -0.65
N VAL A 76 -3.62 5.37 0.60
CA VAL A 76 -4.40 4.23 1.14
C VAL A 76 -5.61 3.91 0.23
N ALA A 77 -6.26 4.94 -0.31
CA ALA A 77 -7.37 4.77 -1.26
C ALA A 77 -6.95 4.03 -2.54
N GLU A 78 -5.83 4.43 -3.14
CA GLU A 78 -5.29 3.76 -4.34
C GLU A 78 -4.97 2.30 -4.05
N VAL A 79 -4.31 2.00 -2.92
CA VAL A 79 -3.98 0.62 -2.54
C VAL A 79 -5.24 -0.25 -2.46
N SER A 80 -6.28 0.24 -1.79
CA SER A 80 -7.57 -0.46 -1.68
C SER A 80 -8.25 -0.67 -3.03
N ALA A 81 -8.30 0.36 -3.86
CA ALA A 81 -8.94 0.31 -5.18
C ALA A 81 -8.20 -0.65 -6.13
N MET A 82 -6.88 -0.60 -6.16
CA MET A 82 -6.07 -1.41 -7.09
C MET A 82 -6.05 -2.89 -6.70
N LEU A 83 -5.97 -3.20 -5.41
CA LEU A 83 -6.00 -4.58 -4.92
C LEU A 83 -7.41 -5.15 -4.81
N LYS A 84 -8.45 -4.31 -4.94
CA LYS A 84 -9.87 -4.67 -4.75
C LYS A 84 -10.12 -5.30 -3.36
N ILE A 85 -9.40 -4.81 -2.36
CA ILE A 85 -9.52 -5.21 -0.95
C ILE A 85 -10.29 -4.10 -0.21
N PRO A 86 -11.24 -4.42 0.69
CA PRO A 86 -11.95 -3.40 1.45
C PRO A 86 -11.03 -2.47 2.23
N LEU A 87 -11.37 -1.19 2.25
CA LEU A 87 -10.55 -0.14 2.87
C LEU A 87 -10.13 -0.44 4.31
N GLY A 88 -11.06 -0.96 5.13
CA GLY A 88 -10.77 -1.31 6.52
C GLY A 88 -9.71 -2.42 6.65
N VAL A 89 -9.73 -3.39 5.74
CA VAL A 89 -8.73 -4.47 5.70
C VAL A 89 -7.37 -3.90 5.31
N VAL A 90 -7.31 -3.08 4.26
CA VAL A 90 -6.07 -2.44 3.82
C VAL A 90 -5.44 -1.59 4.94
N ARG A 91 -6.24 -0.83 5.69
CA ARG A 91 -5.76 -0.05 6.83
C ARG A 91 -5.12 -0.92 7.91
N VAL A 92 -5.73 -2.05 8.24
CA VAL A 92 -5.17 -2.98 9.22
C VAL A 92 -3.86 -3.56 8.71
N LEU A 93 -3.82 -4.04 7.47
CA LEU A 93 -2.60 -4.64 6.89
C LEU A 93 -1.46 -3.62 6.76
N LEU A 94 -1.76 -2.38 6.35
CA LEU A 94 -0.76 -1.30 6.28
C LEU A 94 -0.27 -0.90 7.67
N SER A 95 -1.15 -0.88 8.68
CA SER A 95 -0.76 -0.64 10.07
C SER A 95 0.22 -1.70 10.55
N ASP A 96 -0.10 -2.97 10.33
CA ASP A 96 0.75 -4.10 10.73
C ASP A 96 2.11 -4.05 10.02
N LEU A 97 2.14 -3.64 8.74
CA LEU A 97 3.38 -3.47 7.97
C LEU A 97 4.21 -2.26 8.41
N ALA A 98 3.55 -1.19 8.84
CA ALA A 98 4.22 -0.03 9.42
C ALA A 98 4.86 -0.39 10.78
N ASP A 99 4.16 -1.16 11.61
CA ASP A 99 4.69 -1.65 12.90
C ASP A 99 5.88 -2.61 12.69
N GLN A 100 5.90 -3.36 11.58
CA GLN A 100 7.03 -4.20 11.18
C GLN A 100 8.18 -3.42 10.51
N GLY A 101 8.05 -2.11 10.30
CA GLY A 101 9.05 -1.29 9.61
C GLY A 101 9.18 -1.59 8.11
N LYS A 102 8.20 -2.23 7.49
CA LYS A 102 8.18 -2.56 6.05
C LYS A 102 7.54 -1.47 5.19
N ILE A 103 6.64 -0.69 5.78
CA ILE A 103 5.96 0.42 5.13
C ILE A 103 6.25 1.70 5.90
N ARG A 104 6.62 2.76 5.18
CA ARG A 104 6.64 4.12 5.70
C ARG A 104 5.29 4.75 5.49
N VAL A 105 4.74 5.32 6.55
CA VAL A 105 3.54 6.16 6.51
C VAL A 105 3.98 7.62 6.47
N TYR A 106 3.52 8.35 5.46
CA TYR A 106 3.72 9.78 5.36
C TYR A 106 2.51 10.46 5.99
N GLY A 107 2.76 11.29 7.00
CA GLY A 107 1.69 12.02 7.69
C GLY A 107 0.80 12.76 6.69
N THR A 108 -0.51 12.77 6.97
CA THR A 108 -1.39 13.73 6.31
C THR A 108 -0.88 15.12 6.69
N GLY A 109 -0.90 16.09 5.79
CA GLY A 109 -0.28 17.43 5.98
C GLY A 109 -0.81 18.28 7.15
N ARG A 110 -1.50 17.69 8.13
CA ARG A 110 -1.86 18.23 9.44
C ARG A 110 -0.73 18.03 10.47
N GLY A 111 0.53 18.22 10.06
CA GLY A 111 1.63 18.46 11.00
C GLY A 111 1.63 19.92 11.45
N PRO A 112 2.41 20.29 12.48
CA PRO A 112 2.60 21.68 12.89
C PRO A 112 3.31 22.44 11.75
N GLY A 113 2.52 23.04 10.86
CA GLY A 113 2.99 23.60 9.60
C GLY A 113 1.93 23.67 8.51
N GLN A 114 0.63 23.61 8.87
CA GLN A 114 -0.42 23.88 7.90
C GLN A 114 -0.21 25.29 7.34
N PRO A 115 -0.04 25.45 6.02
CA PRO A 115 0.20 26.76 5.44
C PRO A 115 -0.97 27.67 5.79
N ASP A 116 -0.66 28.83 6.38
CA ASP A 116 -1.69 29.80 6.74
C ASP A 116 -2.46 30.23 5.48
N ARG A 117 -3.73 30.55 5.66
CA ARG A 117 -4.66 31.03 4.64
C ARG A 117 -4.03 32.11 3.77
N ALA A 118 -3.30 33.03 4.39
CA ALA A 118 -2.60 34.12 3.71
C ALA A 118 -1.57 33.61 2.68
N LEU A 119 -0.80 32.56 3.01
CA LEU A 119 0.15 31.95 2.07
C LEU A 119 -0.60 31.31 0.90
N LEU A 120 -1.66 30.55 1.18
CA LEU A 120 -2.46 29.88 0.16
C LEU A 120 -3.11 30.87 -0.80
N GLU A 121 -3.64 31.98 -0.30
CA GLU A 121 -4.21 33.06 -1.12
C GLU A 121 -3.15 33.75 -1.98
N ARG A 122 -1.93 33.94 -1.44
CA ARG A 122 -0.82 34.53 -2.19
C ARG A 122 -0.37 33.63 -3.34
N VAL A 123 -0.26 32.32 -3.10
CA VAL A 123 0.05 31.33 -4.15
C VAL A 123 -1.05 31.29 -5.20
N LEU A 124 -2.33 31.27 -4.80
CA LEU A 124 -3.47 31.28 -5.71
C LEU A 124 -3.48 32.53 -6.60
N SER A 125 -3.21 33.71 -6.03
CA SER A 125 -3.10 34.94 -6.81
C SER A 125 -1.96 34.89 -7.82
N GLY A 126 -0.81 34.32 -7.43
CA GLY A 126 0.33 34.11 -8.33
C GLY A 126 0.01 33.18 -9.49
N LEU A 127 -0.63 32.03 -9.22
CA LEU A 127 -1.02 31.05 -10.25
C LEU A 127 -2.06 31.58 -11.24
N ARG A 128 -2.91 32.54 -10.83
CA ARG A 128 -3.93 33.17 -11.69
C ARG A 128 -3.39 34.27 -12.60
N ARG A 129 -2.15 34.70 -12.41
CA ARG A 129 -1.49 35.77 -13.21
C ARG A 129 -0.53 35.20 -14.26
N LEU A 130 -0.50 33.87 -14.40
CA LEU A 130 0.18 33.12 -15.45
C LEU A 130 -0.85 32.69 -16.49
#